data_AF-A0A8D5U612-F1
#
_entry.id   AF-A0A8D5U612-F1
#
_cell.length_a   1.000
_cell.length_b   1.000
_cell.length_c   1.000
_cell.angle_alpha   90.00
_cell.angle_beta   90.00
_cell.angle_gamma   90.00
#
_symmetry.space_group_name_H-M   'P 1'
#
loop_
_entity.id
_entity.type
_entity.pdbx_description
1 polymer ?
#
loop_
_entity_poly.entity_id
_entity_poly.type
_entity_poly.pdbx_seq_one_letter_code
_entity_poly.pdbx_strand_id
1 'polypeptide(L)'
;MERLLRPKEACQLLGISYSTLLRWIREGKIRVVTTEGGKYRIPYSEVKKYLERREESRAVIYARVSSADQKEDLERQINYLTNYATAKGYKVVEVLKDIASGLNTQRKGLLKLFKLVESRSIDVVLITYKDRLTRFGFEYLEEFFSAMGVRIEVVFGEEPKDATQELVEDLISIITSFAGKIYGMRSHKKTLFIQGVKKVIGELNAEDGKAEG
;
A
#
# COMPACT_ATOMS: atom_id res chain seq x y z
N MET A 1 -18.83 36.75 -6.37
CA MET A 1 -20.13 36.19 -6.80
C MET A 1 -20.03 34.68 -6.83
N GLU A 2 -20.96 33.99 -6.18
CA GLU A 2 -20.99 32.52 -6.18
C GLU A 2 -21.57 32.00 -7.50
N ARG A 3 -20.89 31.02 -8.13
CA ARG A 3 -21.37 30.39 -9.36
C ARG A 3 -22.57 29.51 -9.04
N LEU A 4 -23.71 29.74 -9.68
CA LEU A 4 -24.92 28.94 -9.51
C LEU A 4 -25.10 28.00 -10.71
N LEU A 5 -25.19 26.70 -10.44
CA LEU A 5 -25.34 25.65 -11.45
C LEU A 5 -26.80 25.28 -11.68
N ARG A 6 -27.12 24.94 -12.93
CA ARG A 6 -28.37 24.26 -13.25
C ARG A 6 -28.32 22.83 -12.71
N PRO A 7 -29.47 22.24 -12.32
CA PRO A 7 -29.51 20.87 -11.85
C PRO A 7 -28.86 19.84 -12.80
N LYS A 8 -29.02 20.02 -14.12
CA LYS A 8 -28.39 19.15 -15.12
C LYS A 8 -26.86 19.26 -15.11
N GLU A 9 -26.33 20.47 -14.94
CA GLU A 9 -24.87 20.70 -14.85
C GLU A 9 -24.31 20.12 -13.55
N ALA A 10 -25.03 20.27 -12.43
CA ALA A 10 -24.64 19.66 -11.16
C ALA A 10 -24.67 18.13 -11.23
N CYS A 11 -25.67 17.52 -11.88
CA CYS A 11 -25.72 16.07 -12.12
C CYS A 11 -24.51 15.58 -12.93
N GLN A 12 -24.15 16.31 -14.00
CA GLN A 12 -22.99 15.98 -14.84
C GLN A 12 -21.69 16.08 -14.07
N LEU A 13 -21.51 17.12 -13.25
CA LEU A 13 -20.32 17.28 -12.43
C LEU A 13 -20.22 16.19 -11.35
N LEU A 14 -21.33 15.86 -10.69
CA LEU A 14 -21.37 14.86 -9.62
C LEU A 14 -21.44 13.40 -10.10
N GLY A 15 -21.68 13.16 -11.40
CA GLY A 15 -21.85 11.81 -11.94
C GLY A 15 -23.12 11.10 -11.43
N ILE A 16 -24.16 11.83 -11.04
CA ILE A 16 -25.41 11.27 -10.47
C ILE A 16 -26.62 11.51 -11.36
N SER A 17 -27.66 10.69 -11.19
CA SER A 17 -28.95 10.90 -11.86
C SER A 17 -29.70 12.11 -11.30
N TYR A 18 -30.56 12.71 -12.13
CA TYR A 18 -31.42 13.82 -11.72
C TYR A 18 -32.34 13.48 -10.53
N SER A 19 -32.84 12.24 -10.49
CA SER A 19 -33.64 11.74 -9.37
C SER A 19 -32.87 11.69 -8.06
N THR A 20 -31.58 11.32 -8.10
CA THR A 20 -30.69 11.30 -6.94
C THR A 20 -30.44 12.71 -6.42
N LEU A 21 -30.18 13.66 -7.32
CA LEU A 21 -30.01 15.07 -6.96
C LEU A 21 -31.27 15.63 -6.28
N LEU A 22 -32.46 15.38 -6.83
CA LEU A 22 -33.72 15.82 -6.21
C LEU A 22 -33.96 15.19 -4.84
N ARG A 23 -33.62 13.91 -4.66
CA ARG A 23 -33.68 13.25 -3.35
C ARG A 23 -32.78 13.95 -2.34
N TRP A 24 -31.53 14.25 -2.70
CA TRP A 24 -30.59 14.94 -1.81
C TRP A 24 -31.03 16.36 -1.44
N ILE A 25 -31.69 17.07 -2.36
CA ILE A 25 -32.28 18.38 -2.07
C ILE A 25 -33.42 18.25 -1.05
N ARG A 26 -34.32 17.26 -1.21
CA ARG A 26 -35.43 17.01 -0.26
C ARG A 26 -34.94 16.57 1.11
N GLU A 27 -33.88 15.78 1.16
CA GLU A 27 -33.23 15.33 2.39
C GLU A 27 -32.36 16.43 3.04
N GLY A 28 -32.27 17.63 2.45
CA GLY A 28 -31.48 18.75 2.98
C GLY A 28 -29.96 18.55 2.88
N LYS A 29 -29.50 17.55 2.12
CA LYS A 29 -28.08 17.24 1.92
C LYS A 29 -27.38 18.27 1.03
N ILE A 30 -28.06 18.76 -0.01
CA ILE A 30 -27.59 19.85 -0.87
C ILE A 30 -28.49 21.06 -0.68
N ARG A 31 -27.91 22.19 -0.29
CA ARG A 31 -28.63 23.47 -0.25
C ARG A 31 -28.81 24.02 -1.65
N VAL A 32 -29.97 24.59 -1.92
CA VAL A 32 -30.33 25.17 -3.21
C VAL A 32 -30.96 26.53 -3.06
N VAL A 33 -30.78 27.37 -4.07
CA VAL A 33 -31.48 28.63 -4.22
C VAL A 33 -32.60 28.44 -5.25
N THR A 34 -33.81 28.84 -4.91
CA THR A 34 -34.93 28.89 -5.84
C THR A 34 -35.00 30.27 -6.48
N THR A 35 -35.01 30.33 -7.81
CA THR A 35 -35.32 31.57 -8.54
C THR A 35 -36.80 31.92 -8.37
N GLU A 36 -37.18 33.18 -8.58
CA GLU A 36 -38.59 33.63 -8.57
C GLU A 36 -39.52 32.77 -9.44
N GLY A 37 -39.02 32.20 -10.53
CA GLY A 37 -39.75 31.25 -11.39
C GLY A 37 -39.77 29.78 -10.92
N GLY A 38 -39.50 29.49 -9.64
CA GLY A 38 -39.59 28.16 -9.04
C GLY A 38 -38.51 27.14 -9.44
N LYS A 39 -37.48 27.56 -10.21
CA LYS A 39 -36.40 26.66 -10.66
C LYS A 39 -35.27 26.61 -9.62
N TYR A 40 -34.74 25.40 -9.38
CA TYR A 40 -33.58 25.19 -8.54
C TYR A 40 -32.28 25.68 -9.20
N ARG A 41 -31.42 26.28 -8.38
CA ARG A 41 -30.04 26.65 -8.67
C ARG A 41 -29.17 26.11 -7.53
N ILE A 42 -28.19 25.28 -7.87
CA ILE A 42 -27.30 24.68 -6.88
C ILE A 42 -26.02 25.52 -6.82
N PRO A 43 -25.66 26.08 -5.67
CA PRO A 43 -24.40 26.78 -5.53
C PRO A 43 -23.22 25.86 -5.84
N TYR A 44 -22.22 26.39 -6.56
CA TYR A 44 -21.02 25.62 -6.90
C TYR A 44 -20.28 25.18 -5.64
N SER A 45 -20.33 25.94 -4.55
CA SER A 45 -19.75 25.53 -3.27
C SER A 45 -20.38 24.23 -2.72
N GLU A 46 -21.69 24.04 -2.89
CA GLU A 46 -22.39 22.81 -2.50
C GLU A 46 -21.97 21.64 -3.38
N VAL A 47 -21.93 21.82 -4.71
CA VAL A 47 -21.42 20.78 -5.62
C VAL A 47 -19.95 20.46 -5.31
N LYS A 48 -19.14 21.50 -5.08
CA LYS A 48 -17.73 21.40 -4.72
C LYS A 48 -17.53 20.62 -3.43
N LYS A 49 -18.37 20.78 -2.39
CA LYS A 49 -18.32 19.92 -1.19
C LYS A 49 -18.47 18.44 -1.50
N TYR A 50 -19.24 18.08 -2.51
CA TYR A 50 -19.42 16.68 -2.94
C TYR A 50 -18.37 16.21 -3.95
N LEU A 51 -17.77 17.13 -4.71
CA LEU A 51 -16.60 16.85 -5.56
C LEU A 51 -15.31 16.71 -4.75
N GLU A 52 -15.16 17.52 -3.70
CA GLU A 52 -14.04 17.55 -2.76
C GLU A 52 -14.22 16.54 -1.61
N ARG A 53 -15.47 16.17 -1.27
CA ARG A 53 -15.77 14.83 -0.74
C ARG A 53 -15.56 13.79 -1.84
N ARG A 54 -14.36 13.69 -2.39
CA ARG A 54 -13.79 12.35 -2.46
C ARG A 54 -13.74 11.92 -1.00
N GLU A 55 -14.50 10.89 -0.64
CA GLU A 55 -14.41 10.29 0.68
C GLU A 55 -12.93 10.21 1.06
N GLU A 56 -12.57 10.66 2.27
CA GLU A 56 -11.19 10.56 2.78
C GLU A 56 -10.68 9.18 2.38
N SER A 57 -9.68 9.14 1.49
CA SER A 57 -9.28 7.86 0.90
C SER A 57 -8.91 6.93 2.03
N ARG A 58 -9.57 5.78 2.06
CA ARG A 58 -9.41 4.77 3.10
C ARG A 58 -8.07 4.12 2.90
N ALA A 59 -7.12 4.48 3.75
CA ALA A 59 -5.76 3.99 3.69
C ALA A 59 -5.58 2.78 4.61
N VAL A 60 -4.81 1.80 4.15
CA VAL A 60 -4.21 0.79 5.01
C VAL A 60 -2.70 0.98 4.99
N ILE A 61 -2.10 0.94 6.16
CA ILE A 61 -0.65 0.95 6.32
C ILE A 61 -0.17 -0.48 6.39
N TYR A 62 0.82 -0.83 5.58
CA TYR A 62 1.48 -2.13 5.66
C TYR A 62 2.97 -1.96 5.91
N ALA A 63 3.46 -2.51 7.02
CA ALA A 63 4.86 -2.43 7.43
C ALA A 63 5.44 -3.83 7.67
N ARG A 64 6.73 -4.02 7.38
CA ARG A 64 7.39 -5.32 7.52
C ARG A 64 8.86 -5.19 7.88
N VAL A 65 9.30 -6.11 8.72
CA VAL A 65 10.72 -6.40 8.96
C VAL A 65 10.98 -7.91 8.88
N SER A 66 12.23 -8.32 8.67
CA SER A 66 12.57 -9.75 8.54
C SER A 66 12.89 -10.42 9.86
N SER A 67 13.50 -9.69 10.81
CA SER A 67 13.80 -10.18 12.15
C SER A 67 13.02 -9.44 13.24
N ALA A 68 12.77 -10.13 14.35
CA ALA A 68 12.20 -9.51 15.56
C ALA A 68 13.13 -8.44 16.16
N ASP A 69 14.43 -8.53 15.90
CA ASP A 69 15.42 -7.54 16.36
C ASP A 69 15.20 -6.16 15.73
N GLN A 70 14.53 -6.12 14.57
CA GLN A 70 14.21 -4.90 13.83
C GLN A 70 12.86 -4.29 14.27
N LYS A 71 12.33 -4.67 15.44
CA LYS A 71 11.02 -4.19 15.91
C LYS A 71 10.94 -2.67 16.04
N GLU A 72 12.04 -2.02 16.43
CA GLU A 72 12.08 -0.55 16.51
C GLU A 72 11.92 0.09 15.13
N ASP A 73 12.55 -0.48 14.10
CA ASP A 73 12.40 -0.02 12.72
C ASP A 73 10.97 -0.21 12.22
N LEU A 74 10.33 -1.34 12.54
CA LEU A 74 8.92 -1.57 12.22
C LEU A 74 8.00 -0.48 12.76
N GLU A 75 8.20 -0.05 14.01
CA GLU A 75 7.40 1.03 14.61
C GLU A 75 7.74 2.40 13.99
N ARG A 76 9.01 2.65 13.61
CA ARG A 76 9.38 3.86 12.84
C ARG A 76 8.66 3.93 11.50
N GLN A 77 8.61 2.81 10.75
CA GLN A 77 7.88 2.73 9.49
C GLN A 77 6.39 3.06 9.68
N ILE A 78 5.74 2.46 10.69
CA ILE A 78 4.32 2.71 10.99
C ILE A 78 4.07 4.19 11.32
N ASN A 79 4.89 4.78 12.19
CA ASN A 79 4.74 6.17 12.60
C ASN A 79 4.91 7.12 11.40
N TYR A 80 5.92 6.87 10.56
CA TYR A 80 6.15 7.66 9.36
C TYR A 80 4.97 7.58 8.38
N LEU A 81 4.48 6.38 8.08
CA LEU A 81 3.34 6.17 7.19
C LEU A 81 2.05 6.75 7.76
N THR A 82 1.88 6.75 9.08
CA THR A 82 0.73 7.37 9.75
C THR A 82 0.74 8.88 9.57
N ASN A 83 1.89 9.51 9.82
CA ASN A 83 2.06 10.96 9.60
C ASN A 83 1.86 11.33 8.13
N TYR A 84 2.38 10.51 7.22
CA TYR A 84 2.18 10.68 5.77
C TYR A 84 0.70 10.61 5.39
N ALA A 85 -0.03 9.62 5.91
CA ALA A 85 -1.47 9.47 5.70
C ALA A 85 -2.25 10.68 6.21
N THR A 86 -1.95 11.14 7.42
CA THR A 86 -2.58 12.34 8.01
C THR A 86 -2.29 13.59 7.17
N ALA A 87 -1.05 13.80 6.73
CA ALA A 87 -0.67 14.94 5.89
C ALA A 87 -1.38 14.94 4.53
N LYS A 88 -1.68 13.75 3.97
CA LYS A 88 -2.44 13.58 2.73
C LYS A 88 -3.96 13.65 2.91
N GLY A 89 -4.45 13.73 4.15
CA GLY A 89 -5.88 13.69 4.46
C GLY A 89 -6.51 12.31 4.25
N TYR A 90 -5.73 11.24 4.36
CA TYR A 90 -6.23 9.87 4.28
C TYR A 90 -6.76 9.40 5.64
N LYS A 91 -7.83 8.62 5.60
CA LYS A 91 -8.38 7.96 6.78
C LYS A 91 -7.73 6.58 6.91
N VAL A 92 -6.85 6.43 7.89
CA VAL A 92 -6.23 5.13 8.18
C VAL A 92 -7.29 4.19 8.76
N VAL A 93 -7.67 3.18 7.99
CA VAL A 93 -8.64 2.14 8.40
C VAL A 93 -7.98 1.12 9.31
N GLU A 94 -6.78 0.68 8.94
CA GLU A 94 -6.06 -0.34 9.68
C GLU A 94 -4.55 -0.26 9.43
N VAL A 95 -3.77 -0.65 10.45
CA VAL A 95 -2.32 -0.83 10.37
C VAL A 95 -2.02 -2.33 10.44
N LEU A 96 -1.43 -2.85 9.38
CA LEU A 96 -1.04 -4.24 9.25
C LEU A 96 0.48 -4.35 9.32
N LYS A 97 0.97 -5.34 10.07
CA LYS A 97 2.41 -5.56 10.24
C LYS A 97 2.77 -7.03 10.27
N ASP A 98 3.95 -7.36 9.74
CA ASP A 98 4.52 -8.70 9.77
C ASP A 98 6.01 -8.67 10.13
N ILE A 99 6.43 -9.66 10.92
CA ILE A 99 7.85 -9.96 11.19
C ILE A 99 8.15 -11.27 10.45
N ALA A 100 8.59 -11.15 9.21
CA ALA A 100 8.88 -12.25 8.30
C ALA A 100 9.58 -11.75 7.04
N SER A 101 10.33 -12.65 6.38
CA SER A 101 10.91 -12.41 5.06
C SER A 101 9.85 -12.02 4.02
N GLY A 102 10.24 -11.13 3.10
CA GLY A 102 9.43 -10.74 1.94
C GLY A 102 9.13 -11.88 0.97
N LEU A 103 9.85 -13.01 1.07
CA LEU A 103 9.60 -14.24 0.30
C LEU A 103 8.40 -15.04 0.82
N ASN A 104 8.00 -14.85 2.07
CA ASN A 104 6.90 -15.62 2.65
C ASN A 104 5.54 -15.07 2.17
N THR A 105 4.83 -15.81 1.34
CA THR A 105 3.50 -15.40 0.84
C THR A 105 2.36 -15.68 1.80
N GLN A 106 2.60 -16.39 2.91
CA GLN A 106 1.61 -16.76 3.93
C GLN A 106 1.67 -15.87 5.18
N ARG A 107 2.24 -14.67 5.04
CA ARG A 107 2.29 -13.64 6.10
C ARG A 107 0.88 -13.25 6.54
N LYS A 108 0.64 -13.17 7.85
CA LYS A 108 -0.72 -12.99 8.40
C LYS A 108 -1.26 -11.59 8.08
N GLY A 109 -0.42 -10.57 8.19
CA GLY A 109 -0.78 -9.20 7.80
C GLY A 109 -1.03 -9.10 6.30
N LEU A 110 -0.16 -9.69 5.46
CA LEU A 110 -0.38 -9.72 4.00
C LEU A 110 -1.69 -10.39 3.60
N LEU A 111 -2.00 -11.57 4.16
CA LEU A 111 -3.25 -12.27 3.86
C LEU A 111 -4.48 -11.47 4.32
N LYS A 112 -4.36 -10.71 5.41
CA LYS A 112 -5.41 -9.80 5.86
C LYS A 112 -5.54 -8.60 4.94
N LEU A 113 -4.44 -8.06 4.43
CA LEU A 113 -4.42 -7.00 3.43
C LEU A 113 -5.18 -7.41 2.17
N PHE A 114 -4.96 -8.63 1.66
CA PHE A 114 -5.71 -9.13 0.50
C PHE A 114 -7.21 -9.17 0.74
N LYS A 115 -7.67 -9.62 1.92
CA LYS A 115 -9.10 -9.59 2.27
C LYS A 115 -9.68 -8.17 2.28
N LEU A 116 -8.91 -7.19 2.75
CA LEU A 116 -9.34 -5.79 2.74
C LEU A 116 -9.45 -5.23 1.31
N VAL A 117 -8.49 -5.57 0.44
CA VAL A 117 -8.52 -5.23 -0.99
C VAL A 117 -9.71 -5.88 -1.69
N GLU A 118 -9.91 -7.19 -1.51
CA GLU A 118 -11.01 -7.95 -2.11
C GLU A 118 -12.39 -7.44 -1.68
N SER A 119 -12.53 -7.05 -0.41
CA SER A 119 -13.78 -6.47 0.11
C SER A 119 -14.05 -5.04 -0.37
N ARG A 120 -13.13 -4.41 -1.11
CA ARG A 120 -13.19 -3.00 -1.54
C ARG A 120 -13.41 -2.02 -0.39
N SER A 121 -12.91 -2.39 0.80
CA SER A 121 -13.03 -1.60 2.02
C SER A 121 -11.97 -0.51 2.13
N ILE A 122 -11.03 -0.46 1.17
CA ILE A 122 -9.87 0.42 1.16
C ILE A 122 -9.65 0.97 -0.24
N ASP A 123 -8.99 2.12 -0.34
CA ASP A 123 -8.73 2.83 -1.60
C ASP A 123 -7.23 2.96 -1.87
N VAL A 124 -6.40 2.95 -0.82
CA VAL A 124 -4.94 3.06 -0.91
C VAL A 124 -4.22 2.15 0.09
N VAL A 125 -3.13 1.55 -0.35
CA VAL A 125 -2.18 0.82 0.50
C VAL A 125 -0.90 1.62 0.58
N LEU A 126 -0.47 1.96 1.79
CA LEU A 126 0.74 2.72 2.08
C LEU A 126 1.86 1.78 2.52
N ILE A 127 2.99 1.87 1.83
CA ILE A 127 4.23 1.15 2.18
C ILE A 127 5.43 2.10 2.08
N THR A 128 6.50 1.82 2.83
CA THR A 128 7.74 2.60 2.77
C THR A 128 8.51 2.30 1.49
N TYR A 129 8.83 1.03 1.24
CA TYR A 129 9.55 0.54 0.05
C TYR A 129 8.80 -0.64 -0.60
N LYS A 130 9.08 -0.92 -1.89
CA LYS A 130 8.42 -2.02 -2.62
C LYS A 130 8.64 -3.39 -1.97
N ASP A 131 9.85 -3.65 -1.48
CA ASP A 131 10.22 -4.93 -0.89
C ASP A 131 9.55 -5.21 0.47
N ARG A 132 9.02 -4.18 1.13
CA ARG A 132 8.23 -4.36 2.35
C ARG A 132 6.96 -5.13 2.04
N LEU A 133 6.34 -4.86 0.89
CA LEU A 133 5.17 -5.61 0.44
C LEU A 133 5.54 -7.04 0.06
N THR A 134 6.51 -7.23 -0.83
CA THR A 134 6.96 -8.56 -1.29
C THR A 134 8.36 -8.48 -1.88
N ARG A 135 9.18 -9.54 -1.73
CA ARG A 135 10.50 -9.59 -2.35
C ARG A 135 10.41 -9.76 -3.88
N PHE A 136 9.41 -10.49 -4.35
CA PHE A 136 9.16 -10.71 -5.78
C PHE A 136 7.68 -10.58 -6.11
N GLY A 137 7.38 -10.30 -7.39
CA GLY A 137 6.01 -10.22 -7.87
C GLY A 137 5.25 -8.97 -7.42
N PHE A 138 5.98 -7.87 -7.13
CA PHE A 138 5.35 -6.59 -6.78
C PHE A 138 4.40 -6.12 -7.88
N GLU A 139 4.83 -6.18 -9.15
CA GLU A 139 4.03 -5.77 -10.31
C GLU A 139 2.72 -6.58 -10.43
N TYR A 140 2.73 -7.86 -10.06
CA TYR A 140 1.52 -8.68 -10.05
C TYR A 140 0.53 -8.21 -8.98
N LEU A 141 1.03 -7.83 -7.80
CA LEU A 141 0.20 -7.29 -6.74
C LEU A 141 -0.32 -5.89 -7.08
N GLU A 142 0.49 -5.07 -7.72
CA GLU A 142 0.10 -3.74 -8.19
C GLU A 142 -1.02 -3.82 -9.23
N GLU A 143 -0.89 -4.68 -10.23
CA GLU A 143 -1.93 -4.91 -11.23
C GLU A 143 -3.21 -5.46 -10.59
N PHE A 144 -3.09 -6.44 -9.69
CA PHE A 144 -4.24 -7.01 -8.98
C PHE A 144 -4.96 -5.97 -8.11
N PHE A 145 -4.22 -5.15 -7.35
CA PHE A 145 -4.81 -4.13 -6.49
C PHE A 145 -5.47 -3.04 -7.34
N SER A 146 -4.81 -2.62 -8.42
CA SER A 146 -5.32 -1.65 -9.38
C SER A 146 -6.66 -2.12 -10.00
N ALA A 147 -6.75 -3.39 -10.40
CA ALA A 147 -7.99 -4.00 -10.90
C ALA A 147 -9.14 -3.99 -9.87
N MET A 148 -8.81 -3.98 -8.58
CA MET A 148 -9.79 -3.84 -7.48
C MET A 148 -10.09 -2.37 -7.12
N GLY A 149 -9.50 -1.41 -7.83
CA GLY A 149 -9.63 0.02 -7.55
C GLY A 149 -8.77 0.51 -6.38
N VAL A 150 -7.79 -0.29 -5.96
CA VAL A 150 -6.88 0.03 -4.85
C VAL A 150 -5.51 0.38 -5.42
N ARG A 151 -4.97 1.55 -5.05
CA ARG A 151 -3.62 1.95 -5.48
C ARG A 151 -2.59 1.65 -4.39
N ILE A 152 -1.39 1.25 -4.80
CA ILE A 152 -0.24 1.12 -3.90
C ILE A 152 0.56 2.41 -3.97
N GLU A 153 0.82 3.03 -2.82
CA GLU A 153 1.63 4.23 -2.73
C GLU A 153 2.88 3.93 -1.92
N VAL A 154 4.01 3.95 -2.62
CA VAL A 154 5.35 3.72 -2.07
C VAL A 154 5.94 5.08 -1.71
N VAL A 155 6.24 5.30 -0.44
CA VAL A 155 6.63 6.65 0.02
C VAL A 155 8.10 6.95 -0.24
N PHE A 156 8.96 5.95 -0.26
CA PHE A 156 10.37 6.10 -0.57
C PHE A 156 10.73 5.43 -1.90
N GLY A 157 11.77 5.97 -2.56
CA GLY A 157 12.27 5.46 -3.84
C GLY A 157 13.19 4.26 -3.67
N GLU A 158 14.48 4.54 -3.42
CA GLU A 158 15.51 3.51 -3.27
C GLU A 158 15.66 3.03 -1.83
N GLU A 159 15.89 1.73 -1.68
CA GLU A 159 16.12 1.09 -0.38
C GLU A 159 17.40 1.62 0.29
N PRO A 160 17.39 1.75 1.62
CA PRO A 160 18.56 2.14 2.38
C PRO A 160 19.59 0.98 2.39
N LYS A 161 20.89 1.33 2.45
CA LYS A 161 22.01 0.37 2.34
C LYS A 161 22.02 -0.71 3.43
N ASP A 162 21.36 -0.48 4.55
CA ASP A 162 21.19 -1.43 5.66
C ASP A 162 20.25 -2.61 5.30
N ALA A 163 19.50 -2.54 4.20
CA ALA A 163 18.70 -3.66 3.69
C ALA A 163 19.55 -4.82 3.10
N THR A 164 20.87 -4.63 2.94
CA THR A 164 21.79 -5.63 2.34
C THR A 164 21.76 -6.97 3.08
N GLN A 165 21.68 -6.95 4.41
CA GLN A 165 21.63 -8.18 5.20
C GLN A 165 20.37 -8.98 4.90
N GLU A 166 19.23 -8.30 4.77
CA GLU A 166 17.95 -8.95 4.45
C GLU A 166 17.98 -9.58 3.05
N LEU A 167 18.60 -8.90 2.08
CA LEU A 167 18.79 -9.43 0.72
C LEU A 167 19.66 -10.70 0.71
N VAL A 168 20.72 -10.74 1.52
CA VAL A 168 21.58 -11.92 1.64
C VAL A 168 20.81 -13.09 2.25
N GLU A 169 20.04 -12.86 3.31
CA GLU A 169 19.22 -13.89 3.95
C GLU A 169 18.15 -14.46 3.00
N ASP A 170 17.51 -13.59 2.21
CA ASP A 170 16.55 -13.99 1.19
C ASP A 170 17.23 -14.79 0.07
N LEU A 171 18.42 -14.38 -0.39
CA LEU A 171 19.20 -15.12 -1.39
C LEU A 171 19.57 -16.52 -0.90
N ILE A 172 20.10 -16.65 0.32
CA ILE A 172 20.42 -17.95 0.93
C ILE A 172 19.18 -18.84 1.00
N SER A 173 18.02 -18.26 1.33
CA SER A 173 16.75 -18.99 1.41
C SER A 173 16.31 -19.53 0.05
N ILE A 174 16.44 -18.72 -1.01
CA ILE A 174 16.16 -19.13 -2.40
C ILE A 174 17.11 -20.26 -2.81
N ILE A 175 18.41 -20.06 -2.68
CA ILE A 175 19.44 -21.04 -3.05
C ILE A 175 19.22 -22.36 -2.29
N THR A 176 18.86 -22.30 -1.00
CA THR A 176 18.54 -23.48 -0.18
C THR A 176 17.35 -24.26 -0.72
N SER A 177 16.29 -23.56 -1.13
CA SER A 177 15.10 -24.15 -1.73
C SER A 177 15.43 -24.84 -3.06
N PHE A 178 16.15 -24.15 -3.95
CA PHE A 178 16.59 -24.70 -5.24
C PHE A 178 17.53 -25.90 -5.07
N ALA A 179 18.53 -25.80 -4.20
CA ALA A 179 19.44 -26.91 -3.90
C ALA A 179 18.69 -28.13 -3.35
N GLY A 180 17.64 -27.92 -2.55
CA GLY A 180 16.75 -28.99 -2.07
C GLY A 180 15.99 -29.68 -3.20
N LYS A 181 15.57 -28.94 -4.24
CA LYS A 181 14.91 -29.50 -5.44
C LYS A 181 15.90 -30.21 -6.37
N ILE A 182 17.11 -29.66 -6.55
CA ILE A 182 18.12 -30.20 -7.47
C ILE A 182 18.78 -31.47 -6.88
N TYR A 183 19.18 -31.43 -5.62
CA TYR A 183 19.97 -32.50 -5.00
C TYR A 183 19.18 -33.39 -4.04
N GLY A 184 17.96 -33.00 -3.67
CA GLY A 184 17.12 -33.66 -2.67
C GLY A 184 17.20 -33.01 -1.29
N MET A 185 16.06 -32.94 -0.58
CA MET A 185 15.93 -32.16 0.67
C MET A 185 16.90 -32.58 1.79
N ARG A 186 17.28 -33.87 1.84
CA ARG A 186 18.16 -34.48 2.85
C ARG A 186 19.54 -34.86 2.30
N SER A 187 19.89 -34.43 1.09
CA SER A 187 21.13 -34.84 0.43
C SER A 187 22.35 -34.12 1.00
N HIS A 188 23.45 -34.87 1.17
CA HIS A 188 24.75 -34.29 1.58
C HIS A 188 25.27 -33.25 0.58
N LYS A 189 24.98 -33.44 -0.72
CA LYS A 189 25.36 -32.49 -1.79
C LYS A 189 24.72 -31.11 -1.59
N LYS A 190 23.46 -31.07 -1.12
CA LYS A 190 22.77 -29.83 -0.75
C LYS A 190 23.53 -29.12 0.37
N THR A 191 23.87 -29.84 1.45
CA THR A 191 24.56 -29.26 2.61
C THR A 191 25.89 -28.65 2.21
N LEU A 192 26.71 -29.38 1.44
CA LEU A 192 27.99 -28.89 0.93
C LEU A 192 27.83 -27.64 0.07
N PHE A 193 26.87 -27.65 -0.85
CA PHE A 193 26.61 -26.50 -1.74
C PHE A 193 26.24 -25.25 -0.94
N ILE A 194 25.33 -25.38 0.03
CA ILE A 194 24.91 -24.24 0.87
C ILE A 194 26.04 -23.74 1.76
N GLN A 195 26.89 -24.62 2.29
CA GLN A 195 28.08 -24.21 3.04
C GLN A 195 29.07 -23.44 2.17
N GLY A 196 29.31 -23.91 0.94
CA GLY A 196 30.17 -23.23 -0.02
C GLY A 196 29.66 -21.82 -0.34
N VAL A 197 28.36 -21.69 -0.66
CA VAL A 197 27.74 -20.39 -0.95
C VAL A 197 27.83 -19.44 0.24
N LYS A 198 27.54 -19.91 1.46
CA LYS A 198 27.66 -19.09 2.68
C LYS A 198 29.09 -18.61 2.91
N LYS A 199 30.09 -19.45 2.65
CA LYS A 199 31.49 -19.10 2.80
C LYS A 199 31.89 -17.99 1.83
N VAL A 200 31.54 -18.14 0.54
CA VAL A 200 31.83 -17.13 -0.48
C VAL A 200 31.19 -15.79 -0.14
N ILE A 201 29.91 -15.79 0.25
CA ILE A 201 29.22 -14.55 0.64
C ILE A 201 29.87 -13.91 1.89
N GLY A 202 30.28 -14.71 2.87
CA GLY A 202 30.98 -14.23 4.05
C GLY A 202 32.36 -13.63 3.74
N GLU A 203 33.10 -14.22 2.81
CA GLU A 203 34.40 -13.71 2.35
C GLU A 203 34.24 -12.35 1.65
N LEU A 204 33.26 -12.23 0.75
CA LEU A 204 32.98 -10.97 0.02
C LEU A 204 32.58 -9.83 0.98
N ASN A 205 31.66 -10.10 1.91
CA ASN A 205 31.24 -9.08 2.88
C ASN A 205 32.38 -8.64 3.82
N ALA A 206 33.38 -9.51 4.06
CA ALA A 206 34.54 -9.19 4.88
C ALA A 206 35.61 -8.38 4.12
N GLU A 207 35.67 -8.50 2.80
CA GLU A 207 36.53 -7.67 1.94
C GLU A 207 35.98 -6.26 1.80
N ASP A 208 34.66 -6.10 1.61
CA ASP A 208 34.01 -4.79 1.54
C ASP A 208 34.19 -3.98 2.84
N GLY A 209 34.09 -4.63 4.00
CA GLY A 209 34.33 -4.00 5.30
C GLY A 209 35.78 -3.58 5.58
N LYS A 210 36.77 -4.06 4.79
CA LYS A 210 38.18 -3.64 4.88
C LYS A 210 38.51 -2.50 3.92
N ALA A 211 37.71 -2.28 2.88
CA ALA A 211 37.90 -1.19 1.93
C ALA A 211 37.32 0.16 2.43
N GLU A 212 36.43 0.12 3.43
CA GLU A 212 35.79 1.30 4.03
C GLU A 212 36.44 1.78 5.36
N GLY A 213 37.56 1.17 5.80
CA GLY A 213 38.31 1.54 7.01
C GLY A 213 39.66 2.19 6.71
#